data_AF-A0A3B9GHD2-F1
#
_entry.id   AF-A0A3B9GHD2-F1
#
_cell.length_a   1.000
_cell.length_b   1.000
_cell.length_c   1.000
_cell.angle_alpha   90.00
_cell.angle_beta   90.00
_cell.angle_gamma   90.00
#
_symmetry.space_group_name_H-M   'P 1'
#
loop_
_entity.id
_entity.type
_entity.pdbx_description
1 polymer ?
#
loop_
_entity_poly.entity_id
_entity_poly.type
_entity_poly.pdbx_seq_one_letter_code
_entity_poly.pdbx_strand_id
1 'polypeptide(L)'
;MNDRTSAVFANGMPAAVRAKAEKSKAGYLATFGPRKGGPLSGGDELLYAKDNPILGPEFGIQTLALGSPAEAGAGRPIDAEKGVVVGNIRMGYGHYRIAMSVASVLKHRGYTPYWFDLNGFESSVGGKVVARLNELYSLGSRLSQKYPLFNRLYWEPLNAEGFKKLSFNAVDQKVAELFAPLYRG
;
A
#
# COMPACT_ATOMS: atom_id res chain seq x y z
N MET A 1 12.49 -13.63 3.82
CA MET A 1 11.10 -13.40 3.36
C MET A 1 10.68 -14.69 2.66
N ASN A 2 9.58 -15.31 3.08
CA ASN A 2 9.14 -16.57 2.46
C ASN A 2 8.64 -16.27 1.04
N ASP A 3 9.00 -17.10 0.06
CA ASP A 3 8.48 -16.99 -1.30
C ASP A 3 6.98 -17.30 -1.29
N ARG A 4 6.16 -16.26 -1.46
CA ARG A 4 4.70 -16.40 -1.58
C ARG A 4 4.23 -16.43 -3.04
N THR A 5 5.12 -16.13 -3.99
CA THR A 5 4.80 -16.08 -5.42
C THR A 5 4.83 -17.46 -6.07
N SER A 6 5.58 -18.42 -5.53
CA SER A 6 5.59 -19.79 -6.04
C SER A 6 4.30 -20.56 -5.76
N ALA A 7 3.52 -20.17 -4.74
CA ALA A 7 2.21 -20.74 -4.47
C ALA A 7 1.22 -19.74 -3.89
N VAL A 8 0.09 -19.55 -4.56
CA VAL A 8 -1.01 -18.68 -4.09
C VAL A 8 -2.15 -19.57 -3.61
N PHE A 9 -2.53 -19.44 -2.34
CA PHE A 9 -3.53 -20.32 -1.68
C PHE A 9 -3.25 -21.81 -1.91
N ALA A 10 -1.99 -22.22 -1.71
CA ALA A 10 -1.48 -23.57 -1.97
C ALA A 10 -1.51 -24.05 -3.44
N ASN A 11 -1.88 -23.20 -4.39
CA ASN A 11 -1.81 -23.51 -5.82
C ASN A 11 -0.43 -23.14 -6.37
N GLY A 12 0.33 -24.13 -6.85
CA GLY A 12 1.65 -23.94 -7.45
C GLY A 12 1.59 -23.08 -8.72
N MET A 13 2.48 -22.10 -8.83
CA MET A 13 2.54 -21.18 -9.96
C MET A 13 3.54 -21.63 -11.02
N PRO A 14 3.17 -21.62 -12.32
CA PRO A 14 4.09 -21.95 -13.41
C PRO A 14 5.33 -21.06 -13.40
N ALA A 15 6.46 -21.60 -13.87
CA ALA A 15 7.72 -20.87 -13.95
C ALA A 15 7.60 -19.54 -14.72
N ALA A 16 6.80 -19.51 -15.80
CA ALA A 16 6.53 -18.30 -16.57
C ALA A 16 5.82 -17.20 -15.75
N VAL A 17 4.88 -17.57 -14.87
CA VAL A 17 4.18 -16.63 -13.99
C VAL A 17 5.15 -16.06 -12.96
N ARG A 18 5.99 -16.92 -12.37
CA ARG A 18 7.04 -16.49 -11.42
C ARG A 18 8.03 -15.53 -12.08
N ALA A 19 8.51 -15.84 -13.28
CA ALA A 19 9.39 -14.97 -14.05
C ALA A 19 8.73 -13.62 -14.37
N LYS A 20 7.44 -13.62 -14.73
CA LYS A 20 6.67 -12.38 -14.94
C LYS A 20 6.57 -11.55 -13.66
N ALA A 21 6.33 -12.19 -12.51
CA ALA A 21 6.24 -11.52 -11.22
C ALA A 21 7.57 -10.85 -10.84
N GLU A 22 8.69 -11.56 -10.99
CA GLU A 22 10.03 -11.02 -10.75
C GLU A 22 10.34 -9.85 -11.71
N LYS A 23 10.02 -10.00 -12.99
CA LYS A 23 10.17 -8.92 -13.99
C LYS A 23 9.33 -7.69 -13.61
N SER A 24 8.12 -7.88 -13.10
CA SER A 24 7.25 -6.78 -12.67
C SER A 24 7.86 -6.01 -11.50
N LYS A 25 8.31 -6.72 -10.46
CA LYS A 25 9.00 -6.10 -9.31
C LYS A 25 10.27 -5.38 -9.75
N ALA A 26 11.09 -6.01 -10.59
CA ALA A 26 12.30 -5.41 -11.13
C ALA A 26 12.01 -4.14 -11.93
N GLY A 27 10.93 -4.11 -12.72
CA GLY A 27 10.50 -2.92 -13.46
C GLY A 27 10.14 -1.74 -12.55
N TYR A 28 9.41 -1.99 -11.46
CA TYR A 28 9.12 -0.96 -10.46
C TYR A 28 10.37 -0.49 -9.74
N LEU A 29 11.28 -1.39 -9.38
CA LEU A 29 12.58 -1.03 -8.79
C LEU A 29 13.44 -0.19 -9.74
N ALA A 30 13.45 -0.51 -11.03
CA ALA A 30 14.20 0.28 -12.01
C ALA A 30 13.63 1.69 -12.18
N THR A 31 12.32 1.86 -12.02
CA THR A 31 11.63 3.15 -12.20
C THR A 31 11.67 4.01 -10.94
N PHE A 32 11.43 3.41 -9.77
CA PHE A 32 11.22 4.13 -8.51
C PHE A 32 12.30 3.86 -7.46
N GLY A 33 13.10 2.83 -7.65
CA GLY A 33 14.14 2.43 -6.72
C GLY A 33 15.35 3.38 -6.71
N PRO A 34 16.17 3.32 -5.67
CA PRO A 34 17.36 4.14 -5.54
C PRO A 34 18.45 3.71 -6.53
N ARG A 35 19.15 4.69 -7.13
CA ARG A 35 20.19 4.44 -8.16
C ARG A 35 21.40 3.61 -7.66
N LYS A 36 21.66 3.55 -6.35
CA LYS A 36 22.83 2.89 -5.75
C LYS A 36 22.48 1.94 -4.60
N GLY A 37 21.42 1.13 -4.74
CA GLY A 37 21.10 0.08 -3.75
C GLY A 37 20.73 0.59 -2.35
N GLY A 38 20.13 1.78 -2.28
CA GLY A 38 19.67 2.40 -1.03
C GLY A 38 18.38 1.80 -0.46
N PRO A 39 17.92 2.29 0.69
CA PRO A 39 16.71 1.83 1.34
C PRO A 39 15.46 2.16 0.50
N LEU A 40 14.50 1.22 0.47
CA LEU A 40 13.24 1.41 -0.25
C LEU A 40 12.20 2.23 0.55
N SER A 41 12.46 2.47 1.84
CA SER A 41 11.64 3.30 2.72
C SER A 41 11.73 4.79 2.39
N GLY A 42 12.78 5.24 1.71
CA GLY A 42 12.97 6.66 1.35
C GLY A 42 14.28 7.26 1.88
N GLY A 43 15.10 6.50 2.61
CA GLY A 43 16.38 6.95 3.14
C GLY A 43 16.61 6.40 4.54
N ASP A 44 17.27 7.20 5.37
CA ASP A 44 17.39 6.99 6.82
C ASP A 44 16.11 7.43 7.57
N GLU A 45 14.97 7.46 6.88
CA GLU A 45 13.69 7.85 7.46
C GLU A 45 13.20 6.77 8.44
N LEU A 46 12.67 7.22 9.58
CA LEU A 46 12.13 6.38 10.63
C LEU A 46 10.61 6.52 10.69
N LEU A 47 9.95 5.43 11.07
CA LEU A 47 8.51 5.42 11.30
C LEU A 47 8.20 6.12 12.63
N TYR A 48 7.30 7.10 12.60
CA TYR A 48 6.87 7.83 13.79
C TYR A 48 5.38 8.17 13.73
N ALA A 49 4.80 8.48 14.89
CA ALA A 49 3.43 8.96 14.98
C ALA A 49 3.39 10.49 15.08
N LYS A 50 2.44 11.09 14.36
CA LYS A 50 2.11 12.51 14.46
C LYS A 50 0.62 12.72 14.59
N ASP A 51 0.24 13.91 15.06
CA ASP A 51 -1.18 14.25 15.20
C ASP A 51 -1.89 14.21 13.85
N ASN A 52 -3.10 13.65 13.83
CA ASN A 52 -3.97 13.69 12.67
C ASN A 52 -4.93 14.88 12.83
N PRO A 53 -4.76 15.98 12.08
CA PRO A 53 -5.53 17.20 12.30
C PRO A 53 -7.01 17.07 11.93
N ILE A 54 -7.37 16.08 11.10
CA ILE A 54 -8.72 15.93 10.56
C ILE A 54 -9.51 14.89 11.36
N LEU A 55 -8.96 13.69 11.49
CA LEU A 55 -9.65 12.56 12.11
C LEU A 55 -9.24 12.35 13.57
N GLY A 56 -8.12 12.92 14.01
CA GLY A 56 -7.62 12.80 15.37
C GLY A 56 -8.60 13.27 16.43
N PRO A 57 -9.21 14.47 16.31
CA PRO A 57 -10.17 14.96 17.31
C PRO A 57 -11.35 14.00 17.54
N GLU A 58 -11.95 13.52 16.45
CA GLU A 58 -13.14 12.68 16.51
C GLU A 58 -12.81 11.23 16.91
N PHE A 59 -11.78 10.64 16.29
CA PHE A 59 -11.50 9.20 16.36
C PHE A 59 -10.25 8.84 17.15
N GLY A 60 -9.56 9.80 17.77
CA GLY A 60 -8.36 9.55 18.57
C GLY A 60 -7.18 9.03 17.73
N ILE A 61 -7.24 9.27 16.42
CA ILE A 61 -6.28 8.76 15.45
C ILE A 61 -4.97 9.55 15.51
N GLN A 62 -3.85 8.83 15.45
CA GLN A 62 -2.54 9.39 15.13
C GLN A 62 -2.08 8.89 13.76
N THR A 63 -1.47 9.73 12.95
CA THR A 63 -0.96 9.35 11.63
C THR A 63 0.43 8.76 11.76
N LEU A 64 0.66 7.57 11.20
CA LEU A 64 2.01 7.05 10.99
C LEU A 64 2.60 7.64 9.72
N ALA A 65 3.83 8.12 9.83
CA ALA A 65 4.59 8.69 8.73
C ALA A 65 6.04 8.24 8.80
N LEU A 66 6.72 8.33 7.66
CA LEU A 66 8.18 8.31 7.60
C LEU A 66 8.68 9.76 7.64
N GLY A 67 9.78 9.97 8.35
CA GLY A 67 10.45 11.26 8.40
C GLY A 67 11.89 11.10 8.86
N SER A 68 12.65 12.19 8.81
CA SER A 68 14.04 12.22 9.29
C SER A 68 14.13 11.80 10.77
N PRO A 69 15.31 11.34 11.25
CA PRO A 69 15.49 11.03 12.67
C PRO A 69 15.12 12.19 13.62
N ALA A 70 15.31 13.43 13.19
CA ALA A 70 14.89 14.61 13.96
C ALA A 70 13.36 14.75 14.06
N GLU A 71 12.65 14.55 12.94
CA GLU A 71 11.18 14.56 12.93
C GLU A 71 10.59 13.39 13.71
N ALA A 72 11.18 12.21 13.58
CA ALA A 72 10.79 11.04 14.34
C ALA A 72 11.04 11.23 15.85
N GLY A 73 12.18 11.83 16.22
CA GLY A 73 12.49 12.16 17.62
C GLY A 73 11.60 13.24 18.24
N ALA A 74 11.05 14.14 17.43
CA ALA A 74 10.05 15.12 17.84
C ALA A 74 8.60 14.57 17.78
N GLY A 75 8.42 13.39 17.20
CA GLY A 75 7.14 12.71 17.05
C GLY A 75 6.60 12.16 18.38
N ARG A 76 5.36 11.64 18.32
CA ARG A 76 4.82 10.87 19.43
C ARG A 76 5.40 9.45 19.40
N PRO A 77 5.80 8.88 20.54
CA PRO A 77 6.19 7.48 20.61
C PRO A 77 5.00 6.58 20.25
N ILE A 78 5.30 5.47 19.58
CA ILE A 78 4.30 4.45 19.25
C ILE A 78 4.07 3.60 20.50
N ASP A 79 2.82 3.51 20.95
CA ASP A 79 2.43 2.69 22.08
C ASP A 79 2.47 1.20 21.68
N ALA A 80 3.42 0.45 22.21
CA ALA A 80 3.59 -0.97 21.89
C ALA A 80 2.55 -1.89 22.55
N GLU A 81 1.87 -1.43 23.61
CA GLU A 81 0.88 -2.23 24.35
C GLU A 81 -0.55 -2.00 23.85
N LYS A 82 -0.90 -0.75 23.60
CA LYS A 82 -2.27 -0.34 23.20
C LYS A 82 -2.34 0.22 21.79
N GLY A 83 -1.23 0.30 21.07
CA GLY A 83 -1.21 0.73 19.68
C GLY A 83 -1.83 -0.30 18.76
N VAL A 84 -2.74 0.14 17.88
CA VAL A 84 -3.29 -0.70 16.82
C VAL A 84 -3.18 0.01 15.49
N VAL A 85 -2.47 -0.62 14.55
CA VAL A 85 -2.29 -0.09 13.20
C VAL A 85 -3.54 -0.35 12.36
N VAL A 86 -4.15 0.72 11.87
CA VAL A 86 -5.25 0.70 10.92
C VAL A 86 -4.68 1.00 9.54
N GLY A 87 -4.34 -0.07 8.81
CA GLY A 87 -3.82 0.01 7.44
C GLY A 87 -4.90 0.36 6.43
N ASN A 88 -4.60 1.28 5.51
CA ASN A 88 -5.50 1.68 4.45
C ASN A 88 -4.76 2.03 3.15
N ILE A 89 -5.46 1.90 2.02
CA ILE A 89 -5.01 2.34 0.69
C ILE A 89 -6.16 3.14 0.08
N ARG A 90 -5.91 4.42 -0.22
CA ARG A 90 -6.94 5.31 -0.75
C ARG A 90 -7.15 5.07 -2.25
N MET A 91 -8.13 4.21 -2.56
CA MET A 91 -8.71 4.06 -3.91
C MET A 91 -10.21 4.43 -3.94
N GLY A 92 -10.60 5.41 -3.11
CA GLY A 92 -11.98 5.87 -2.94
C GLY A 92 -12.35 6.09 -1.47
N TYR A 93 -13.53 6.66 -1.19
CA TYR A 93 -13.97 6.95 0.18
C TYR A 93 -14.53 5.73 0.93
N GLY A 94 -14.83 4.62 0.23
CA GLY A 94 -15.40 3.42 0.84
C GLY A 94 -14.48 2.77 1.88
N HIS A 95 -13.22 2.48 1.53
CA HIS A 95 -12.25 1.89 2.45
C HIS A 95 -11.93 2.82 3.63
N TYR A 96 -11.90 4.14 3.38
CA TYR A 96 -11.73 5.15 4.41
C TYR A 96 -12.81 5.07 5.50
N ARG A 97 -14.07 4.91 5.12
CA ARG A 97 -15.18 4.77 6.08
C ARG A 97 -15.02 3.53 6.96
N ILE A 98 -14.64 2.39 6.38
CA ILE A 98 -14.41 1.15 7.13
C ILE A 98 -13.26 1.35 8.14
N ALA A 99 -12.14 1.93 7.70
CA ALA A 99 -11.01 2.23 8.57
C ALA A 99 -11.38 3.20 9.70
N MET A 100 -12.21 4.22 9.43
CA MET A 100 -12.71 5.15 10.45
C MET A 100 -13.60 4.44 11.48
N SER A 101 -14.48 3.54 11.03
CA SER A 101 -15.29 2.72 11.93
C SER A 101 -14.44 1.85 12.85
N VAL A 102 -13.39 1.22 12.32
CA VAL A 102 -12.42 0.45 13.12
C VAL A 102 -11.72 1.34 14.15
N ALA A 103 -11.21 2.50 13.74
CA ALA A 103 -10.56 3.44 14.65
C ALA A 103 -11.49 3.94 15.78
N SER A 104 -12.77 4.19 15.46
CA SER A 104 -13.80 4.55 16.45
C SER A 104 -13.95 3.48 17.54
N VAL A 105 -14.05 2.21 17.13
CA VAL A 105 -14.15 1.08 18.07
C VAL A 105 -12.88 0.95 18.90
N LEU A 106 -11.70 1.10 18.30
CA LEU A 106 -10.41 1.02 19.00
C LEU A 106 -10.31 2.08 20.10
N LYS A 107 -10.61 3.36 19.77
CA LYS A 107 -10.67 4.45 20.75
C LYS A 107 -11.63 4.13 21.89
N HIS A 108 -12.84 3.67 21.58
CA HIS A 108 -13.84 3.31 22.58
C HIS A 108 -13.38 2.18 23.51
N ARG A 109 -12.59 1.23 22.99
CA ARG A 109 -12.00 0.13 23.76
C ARG A 109 -10.69 0.51 24.48
N GLY A 110 -10.27 1.77 24.42
CA GLY A 110 -9.06 2.26 25.09
C GLY A 110 -7.75 1.94 24.37
N TYR A 111 -7.81 1.57 23.09
CA TYR A 111 -6.64 1.44 22.22
C TYR A 111 -6.31 2.75 21.51
N THR A 112 -5.07 2.90 21.07
CA THR A 112 -4.57 4.03 20.29
C THR A 112 -4.55 3.64 18.80
N PRO A 113 -5.50 4.14 17.97
CA PRO A 113 -5.51 3.84 16.55
C PRO A 113 -4.44 4.64 15.80
N TYR A 114 -3.54 3.92 15.15
CA TYR A 114 -2.49 4.46 14.29
C TYR A 114 -2.90 4.33 12.81
N TRP A 115 -3.14 5.46 12.16
CA TRP A 115 -3.49 5.54 10.75
C TRP A 115 -2.28 5.25 9.89
N PHE A 116 -2.32 4.15 9.16
CA PHE A 116 -1.28 3.75 8.23
C PHE A 116 -1.84 3.80 6.82
N ASP A 117 -1.83 5.00 6.23
CA ASP A 117 -2.26 5.21 4.84
C ASP A 117 -1.07 5.06 3.91
N LEU A 118 -1.07 3.98 3.11
CA LEU A 118 0.01 3.69 2.17
C LEU A 118 0.23 4.81 1.14
N ASN A 119 -0.81 5.58 0.84
CA ASN A 119 -0.70 6.74 -0.05
C ASN A 119 0.13 7.87 0.56
N GLY A 120 0.27 7.94 1.88
CA GLY A 120 1.03 8.98 2.58
C GLY A 120 2.55 8.76 2.60
N PHE A 121 3.04 7.62 2.12
CA PHE A 121 4.47 7.28 2.09
C PHE A 121 5.13 7.63 0.75
N GLU A 122 4.93 8.86 0.28
CA GLU A 122 5.29 9.32 -1.08
C GLU A 122 6.78 9.23 -1.40
N SER A 123 7.65 9.35 -0.38
CA SER A 123 9.12 9.22 -0.53
C SER A 123 9.54 7.78 -0.86
N SER A 124 8.81 6.80 -0.34
CA SER A 124 9.12 5.37 -0.45
C SER A 124 8.86 4.79 -1.84
N VAL A 125 9.51 3.67 -2.14
CA VAL A 125 9.24 2.92 -3.39
C VAL A 125 7.80 2.38 -3.40
N GLY A 126 7.31 1.85 -2.27
CA GLY A 126 5.94 1.34 -2.16
C GLY A 126 4.89 2.43 -2.43
N GLY A 127 5.05 3.62 -1.82
CA GLY A 127 4.15 4.75 -2.05
C GLY A 127 4.13 5.21 -3.51
N LYS A 128 5.30 5.29 -4.16
CA LYS A 128 5.40 5.59 -5.60
C LYS A 128 4.72 4.54 -6.47
N VAL A 129 4.82 3.26 -6.13
CA VAL A 129 4.10 2.18 -6.82
C VAL A 129 2.59 2.37 -6.67
N VAL A 130 2.08 2.66 -5.47
CA VAL A 130 0.63 2.93 -5.25
C VAL A 130 0.16 4.14 -6.04
N ALA A 131 0.92 5.24 -6.01
CA ALA A 131 0.59 6.44 -6.78
C ALA A 131 0.48 6.11 -8.28
N ARG A 132 1.45 5.35 -8.81
CA ARG A 132 1.45 4.94 -10.22
C ARG A 132 0.27 4.03 -10.57
N LEU A 133 -0.07 3.08 -9.71
CA LEU A 133 -1.23 2.20 -9.91
C LEU A 133 -2.53 3.01 -9.91
N ASN A 134 -2.66 4.00 -9.03
CA ASN A 134 -3.81 4.88 -8.97
C ASN A 134 -3.95 5.76 -10.24
N GLU A 135 -2.83 6.28 -10.77
CA GLU A 135 -2.83 7.00 -12.05
C GLU A 135 -3.29 6.12 -13.21
N LEU A 136 -2.76 4.90 -13.30
CA LEU A 136 -3.10 3.94 -14.36
C LEU A 136 -4.57 3.54 -14.29
N TYR A 137 -5.09 3.28 -13.08
CA TYR A 137 -6.49 3.01 -12.87
C TYR A 137 -7.37 4.19 -13.29
N SER A 138 -7.01 5.41 -12.85
CA SER A 138 -7.73 6.63 -13.21
C SER A 138 -7.74 6.87 -14.72
N LEU A 139 -6.60 6.63 -15.39
CA LEU A 139 -6.50 6.71 -16.84
C LEU A 139 -7.41 5.69 -17.52
N GLY A 140 -7.34 4.42 -17.11
CA GLY A 140 -8.16 3.35 -17.68
C GLY A 140 -9.66 3.59 -17.47
N SER A 141 -10.06 4.08 -16.30
CA SER A 141 -11.44 4.45 -15.98
C SER A 141 -11.95 5.60 -16.87
N ARG A 142 -11.14 6.64 -17.11
CA ARG A 142 -11.51 7.71 -18.05
C ARG A 142 -11.63 7.17 -19.48
N LEU A 143 -10.73 6.29 -19.90
CA LEU A 143 -10.78 5.68 -21.23
C LEU A 143 -12.00 4.79 -21.40
N SER A 144 -12.40 4.04 -20.38
CA SER A 144 -13.59 3.18 -20.45
C SER A 144 -14.89 3.97 -20.52
N GLN A 145 -14.98 5.10 -19.83
CA GLN A 145 -16.11 6.02 -19.95
C GLN A 145 -16.20 6.67 -21.34
N LYS A 146 -15.04 6.97 -21.96
CA LYS A 146 -14.98 7.64 -23.27
C LYS A 146 -15.16 6.68 -24.46
N TYR A 147 -14.66 5.45 -24.35
CA TYR A 147 -14.56 4.52 -25.48
C TYR A 147 -15.29 3.19 -25.16
N PRO A 148 -16.53 3.01 -25.63
CA PRO A 148 -17.35 1.83 -25.30
C PRO A 148 -16.72 0.50 -25.71
N LEU A 149 -16.01 0.46 -26.85
CA LEU A 149 -15.32 -0.75 -27.29
C LEU A 149 -14.15 -1.11 -26.38
N PHE A 150 -13.37 -0.12 -25.92
CA PHE A 150 -12.31 -0.35 -24.94
C PHE A 150 -12.91 -0.85 -23.62
N ASN A 151 -14.04 -0.28 -23.18
CA ASN A 151 -14.73 -0.74 -21.98
C ASN A 151 -15.10 -2.22 -22.09
N ARG A 152 -15.86 -2.58 -23.12
CA ARG A 152 -16.41 -3.92 -23.30
C ARG A 152 -15.34 -4.99 -23.55
N LEU A 153 -14.30 -4.66 -24.31
CA LEU A 153 -13.29 -5.65 -24.74
C LEU A 153 -12.11 -5.78 -23.77
N TYR A 154 -11.79 -4.72 -23.02
CA TYR A 154 -10.58 -4.71 -22.18
C TYR A 154 -10.88 -4.36 -20.72
N TRP A 155 -11.50 -3.20 -20.46
CA TRP A 155 -11.63 -2.69 -19.09
C TRP A 155 -12.53 -3.56 -18.22
N GLU A 156 -13.74 -3.86 -18.70
CA GLU A 156 -14.72 -4.66 -17.96
C GLU A 156 -14.24 -6.11 -17.77
N PRO A 157 -13.76 -6.86 -18.79
CA PRO A 157 -13.22 -8.20 -18.58
C PRO A 157 -12.03 -8.25 -17.62
N LEU A 158 -11.14 -7.25 -17.67
CA LEU A 158 -10.00 -7.15 -16.76
C LEU A 158 -10.44 -6.96 -15.30
N ASN A 159 -11.39 -6.05 -15.05
CA ASN A 159 -11.88 -5.76 -13.71
C ASN A 159 -12.80 -6.86 -13.16
N ALA A 160 -13.59 -7.50 -14.02
CA ALA A 160 -14.52 -8.55 -13.61
C ALA A 160 -13.79 -9.86 -13.29
N GLU A 161 -12.87 -10.30 -14.15
CA GLU A 161 -12.27 -11.65 -14.06
C GLU A 161 -10.74 -11.63 -14.09
N GLY A 162 -10.12 -10.63 -14.72
CA GLY A 162 -8.67 -10.56 -14.85
C GLY A 162 -7.95 -10.54 -13.50
N PHE A 163 -8.33 -9.64 -12.59
CA PHE A 163 -7.70 -9.50 -11.27
C PHE A 163 -8.01 -10.66 -10.31
N LYS A 164 -9.02 -11.49 -10.59
CA LYS A 164 -9.33 -12.69 -9.78
C LYS A 164 -8.35 -13.84 -10.02
N LYS A 165 -7.57 -13.80 -11.11
CA LYS A 165 -6.66 -14.89 -11.49
C LYS A 165 -5.52 -15.02 -10.47
N LEU A 166 -5.22 -16.26 -10.08
CA LEU A 166 -4.08 -16.58 -9.20
C LEU A 166 -2.75 -16.08 -9.77
N SER A 167 -2.60 -16.10 -11.09
CA SER A 167 -1.40 -15.58 -11.77
C SER A 167 -1.25 -14.07 -11.65
N PHE A 168 -2.35 -13.31 -11.55
CA PHE A 168 -2.31 -11.88 -11.23
C PHE A 168 -1.91 -11.69 -9.76
N ASN A 169 -2.55 -12.43 -8.86
CA ASN A 169 -2.23 -12.36 -7.43
C ASN A 169 -0.76 -12.70 -7.14
N ALA A 170 -0.17 -13.67 -7.84
CA ALA A 170 1.25 -14.02 -7.72
C ALA A 170 2.17 -12.84 -8.08
N VAL A 171 1.80 -12.06 -9.10
CA VAL A 171 2.52 -10.83 -9.48
C VAL A 171 2.34 -9.76 -8.40
N ASP A 172 1.11 -9.54 -7.94
CA ASP A 172 0.81 -8.55 -6.90
C ASP A 172 1.55 -8.87 -5.59
N GLN A 173 1.61 -10.13 -5.17
CA GLN A 173 2.37 -10.56 -4.00
C GLN A 173 3.87 -10.29 -4.14
N LYS A 174 4.44 -10.50 -5.34
CA LYS A 174 5.86 -10.21 -5.59
C LYS A 174 6.14 -8.71 -5.53
N VAL A 175 5.25 -7.90 -6.11
CA VAL A 175 5.35 -6.44 -6.05
C VAL A 175 5.10 -5.92 -4.63
N ALA A 176 4.24 -6.58 -3.85
CA ALA A 176 3.96 -6.24 -2.45
C ALA A 176 5.20 -6.31 -1.54
N GLU A 177 6.24 -7.05 -1.93
CA GLU A 177 7.51 -7.06 -1.22
C GLU A 177 8.18 -5.66 -1.18
N LEU A 178 7.89 -4.77 -2.13
CA LEU A 178 8.40 -3.40 -2.17
C LEU A 178 7.81 -2.50 -1.07
N PHE A 179 6.73 -2.94 -0.43
CA PHE A 179 6.07 -2.22 0.66
C PHE A 179 6.59 -2.65 2.03
N ALA A 180 7.24 -3.81 2.12
CA ALA A 180 7.73 -4.34 3.40
C ALA A 180 8.66 -3.39 4.17
N PRO A 181 9.50 -2.56 3.51
CA PRO A 181 10.35 -1.60 4.22
C PRO A 181 9.60 -0.48 4.96
N LEU A 182 8.33 -0.23 4.64
CA LEU A 182 7.50 0.73 5.38
C LEU A 182 7.22 0.30 6.82
N TYR A 183 7.36 -0.99 7.11
CA TYR A 183 7.08 -1.58 8.42
C TYR A 183 8.35 -1.85 9.23
N ARG A 184 9.54 -1.52 8.70
CA ARG A 184 10.78 -1.63 9.45
C ARG A 184 10.92 -0.37 10.31
N GLY A 185 10.45 -0.47 11.55
CA GLY A 185 10.85 0.42 12.64
C GLY A 185 12.27 0.13 13.09
#